data_AF-A0A9D9LAA5-F1
#
_entry.id   AF-A0A9D9LAA5-F1
#
_cell.length_a   1.000
_cell.length_b   1.000
_cell.length_c   1.000
_cell.angle_alpha   90.00
_cell.angle_beta   90.00
_cell.angle_gamma   90.00
#
_symmetry.space_group_name_H-M   'P 1'
#
loop_
_entity.id
_entity.type
_entity.pdbx_description
1 polymer ?
#
loop_
_entity_poly.entity_id
_entity_poly.type
_entity_poly.pdbx_seq_one_letter_code
_entity_poly.pdbx_strand_id
1 'polypeptide(L)'
;AKVIGSALSLCADGQPLDMSLVREAMEEEGNYQAGVLWQRIQYLMDIAVISPMVGLLGTVWGMMVSFSGLEAGVNFANKAATLASGVSQAMFTTFGGLIVGIVAMVFYALFRGKVNRLVNQLETSCGAVVRSLAFKLQAR
;
A
#
# COMPACT_ATOMS: atom_id res chain seq x y z
N ALA A 1 -18.10 10.30 -8.38
CA ALA A 1 -19.46 10.12 -8.96
C ALA A 1 -20.34 9.21 -8.11
N LYS A 2 -19.87 8.03 -7.66
CA LYS A 2 -20.68 7.09 -6.84
C LYS A 2 -21.18 7.68 -5.50
N VAL A 3 -20.33 8.35 -4.73
CA VAL A 3 -20.69 8.97 -3.44
C VAL A 3 -21.84 9.98 -3.57
N ILE A 4 -21.79 10.83 -4.60
CA ILE A 4 -22.84 11.82 -4.88
C ILE A 4 -24.10 11.14 -5.45
N GLY A 5 -23.94 10.04 -6.20
CA GLY A 5 -25.03 9.23 -6.72
C GLY A 5 -25.88 8.59 -5.62
N SER A 6 -25.26 8.02 -4.59
CA SER A 6 -25.97 7.45 -3.43
C SER A 6 -26.75 8.50 -2.64
N ALA A 7 -26.19 9.71 -2.49
CA ALA A 7 -26.88 10.84 -1.89
C ALA A 7 -28.10 11.29 -2.72
N LEU A 8 -27.94 11.29 -4.04
CA LEU A 8 -28.98 11.72 -4.98
C LEU A 8 -30.11 10.69 -5.11
N SER A 9 -29.82 9.38 -5.03
CA SER A 9 -30.85 8.33 -5.05
C SER A 9 -31.77 8.40 -3.84
N LEU A 10 -31.21 8.66 -2.65
CA LEU A 10 -32.01 8.90 -1.43
C LEU A 10 -32.90 10.15 -1.54
N CYS A 11 -32.45 11.18 -2.27
CA CYS A 11 -33.26 12.36 -2.56
C CYS A 11 -34.34 12.10 -3.63
N ALA A 12 -34.09 11.17 -4.57
CA ALA A 12 -34.97 10.89 -5.71
C ALA A 12 -36.13 9.95 -5.33
N ASP A 13 -35.94 9.06 -4.36
CA ASP A 13 -36.95 8.07 -3.94
C ASP A 13 -38.07 8.64 -3.05
N GLY A 14 -38.06 9.95 -2.77
CA GLY A 14 -39.17 10.62 -2.07
C GLY A 14 -39.38 10.21 -0.62
N GLN A 15 -38.41 9.53 0.00
CA GLN A 15 -38.38 9.30 1.44
C GLN A 15 -38.30 10.64 2.20
N PRO A 16 -38.84 10.73 3.43
CA PRO A 16 -38.64 11.90 4.27
C PRO A 16 -37.14 12.16 4.38
N LEU A 17 -36.70 13.33 3.91
CA LEU A 17 -35.30 13.75 3.87
C LEU A 17 -34.78 13.91 5.30
N ASP A 18 -34.44 12.79 5.91
CA ASP A 18 -33.66 12.78 7.14
C ASP A 18 -32.20 13.05 6.77
N MET A 19 -31.77 14.27 7.09
CA MET A 19 -30.43 14.75 6.77
C MET A 19 -29.34 13.94 7.46
N SER A 20 -29.67 13.26 8.56
CA SER A 20 -28.75 12.33 9.23
C SER A 20 -28.48 11.09 8.36
N LEU A 21 -29.53 10.53 7.75
CA LEU A 21 -29.45 9.33 6.90
C LEU A 21 -28.69 9.61 5.59
N VAL A 22 -28.92 10.77 4.97
CA VAL A 22 -28.19 11.19 3.76
C VAL A 22 -26.71 11.39 4.08
N ARG A 23 -26.40 12.00 5.22
CA ARG A 23 -25.02 12.20 5.66
C ARG A 23 -24.33 10.87 5.96
N GLU A 24 -25.00 9.96 6.66
CA GLU A 24 -24.49 8.63 6.98
C GLU A 24 -24.17 7.83 5.71
N ALA A 25 -25.11 7.77 4.76
CA ALA A 25 -24.89 7.08 3.48
C ALA A 25 -23.74 7.70 2.66
N MET A 26 -23.56 9.03 2.71
CA MET A 26 -22.44 9.71 2.06
C MET A 26 -21.11 9.42 2.74
N GLU A 27 -21.07 9.42 4.07
CA GLU A 27 -19.87 9.10 4.85
C GLU A 27 -19.47 7.63 4.67
N GLU A 28 -20.43 6.70 4.63
CA GLU A 28 -20.20 5.28 4.40
C GLU A 28 -19.58 5.02 3.02
N GLU A 29 -20.22 5.52 1.94
CA GLU A 29 -19.70 5.36 0.58
C GLU A 29 -18.36 6.10 0.41
N GLY A 30 -18.19 7.26 1.05
CA GLY A 30 -16.92 8.00 1.07
C GLY A 30 -15.79 7.19 1.70
N ASN A 31 -16.04 6.61 2.88
CA ASN A 31 -15.10 5.75 3.58
C ASN A 31 -14.77 4.49 2.79
N TYR A 32 -15.77 3.88 2.13
CA TYR A 32 -15.55 2.72 1.27
C TYR A 32 -14.58 3.04 0.12
N GLN A 33 -14.80 4.16 -0.60
CA GLN A 33 -13.93 4.57 -1.70
C GLN A 33 -12.51 4.93 -1.20
N ALA A 34 -12.41 5.60 -0.05
CA ALA A 34 -11.13 5.88 0.59
C ALA A 34 -10.39 4.58 0.96
N GLY A 35 -11.10 3.61 1.54
CA GLY A 35 -10.57 2.31 1.91
C GLY A 35 -9.98 1.54 0.74
N VAL A 36 -10.68 1.50 -0.41
CA VAL A 36 -10.16 0.87 -1.63
C VAL A 36 -8.86 1.53 -2.10
N LEU A 37 -8.79 2.86 -2.00
CA LEU A 37 -7.61 3.62 -2.40
C LEU A 37 -6.42 3.36 -1.47
N TRP A 38 -6.66 3.28 -0.15
CA TRP A 38 -5.67 2.89 0.85
C TRP A 38 -5.18 1.46 0.65
N GLN A 39 -6.07 0.51 0.40
CA GLN A 39 -5.71 -0.89 0.15
C GLN A 39 -4.75 -1.04 -1.04
N ARG A 40 -4.96 -0.26 -2.12
CA ARG A 40 -4.06 -0.29 -3.28
C ARG A 40 -2.65 0.16 -2.95
N ILE A 41 -2.49 1.15 -2.08
CA ILE A 41 -1.17 1.63 -1.67
C ILE A 41 -0.55 0.69 -0.63
N GLN A 42 -1.36 0.02 0.19
CA GLN A 42 -0.90 -0.94 1.19
C GLN A 42 0.01 -2.01 0.58
N TYR A 43 -0.30 -2.49 -0.62
CA TYR A 43 0.56 -3.45 -1.32
C TYR A 43 2.00 -2.96 -1.54
N LEU A 44 2.22 -1.66 -1.78
CA LEU A 44 3.57 -1.10 -1.90
C LEU A 44 4.31 -1.11 -0.57
N MET A 45 3.60 -0.88 0.54
CA MET A 45 4.18 -0.99 1.88
C MET A 45 4.58 -2.44 2.17
N ASP A 46 3.71 -3.40 1.86
CA ASP A 46 3.97 -4.81 2.09
C ASP A 46 5.21 -5.27 1.29
N ILE A 47 5.33 -4.85 0.02
CA ILE A 47 6.52 -5.12 -0.80
C ILE A 47 7.77 -4.48 -0.20
N ALA A 48 7.68 -3.25 0.29
CA ALA A 48 8.81 -2.55 0.91
C ALA A 48 9.34 -3.28 2.15
N VAL A 49 8.46 -3.91 2.93
CA VAL A 49 8.81 -4.69 4.13
C VAL A 49 9.31 -6.10 3.78
N ILE A 50 8.67 -6.77 2.82
CA ILE A 50 9.00 -8.16 2.45
C ILE A 50 10.29 -8.24 1.64
N SER A 51 10.58 -7.26 0.77
CA SER A 51 11.74 -7.29 -0.12
C SER A 51 13.09 -7.45 0.61
N PRO A 52 13.40 -6.71 1.69
CA PRO A 52 14.60 -6.94 2.49
C PRO A 52 14.67 -8.35 3.11
N MET A 53 13.53 -8.89 3.54
CA MET A 53 13.46 -10.25 4.10
C MET A 53 13.77 -11.31 3.04
N VAL A 54 13.34 -11.10 1.79
CA VAL A 54 13.71 -11.95 0.64
C VAL A 54 15.20 -11.85 0.34
N GLY A 55 15.79 -10.65 0.41
CA GLY A 55 17.24 -10.46 0.27
C GLY A 55 18.05 -11.21 1.32
N LEU A 56 17.58 -11.20 2.58
CA LEU A 56 18.17 -11.97 3.68
C LEU A 56 18.00 -13.48 3.46
N LEU A 57 16.87 -13.95 2.93
CA LEU A 57 16.71 -15.37 2.57
C LEU A 57 17.75 -15.79 1.52
N GLY A 58 18.07 -14.91 0.57
CA GLY A 58 19.13 -15.13 -0.41
C GLY A 58 20.52 -15.31 0.21
N THR A 59 20.84 -14.64 1.34
CA THR A 59 22.13 -14.86 2.02
C THR A 59 22.22 -16.22 2.65
N VAL A 60 21.13 -16.65 3.30
CA VAL A 60 21.04 -17.97 3.93
C VAL A 60 21.19 -19.06 2.88
N TRP A 61 20.55 -18.90 1.72
CA TRP A 61 20.71 -19.81 0.59
C TRP A 61 22.14 -19.83 0.04
N GLY A 62 22.73 -18.66 -0.21
CA GLY A 62 24.11 -18.56 -0.73
C GLY A 62 25.14 -19.19 0.21
N MET A 63 24.97 -19.01 1.52
CA MET A 63 25.81 -19.66 2.52
C MET A 63 25.60 -21.18 2.53
N MET A 64 24.36 -21.68 2.45
CA MET A 64 24.11 -23.13 2.35
C MET A 64 24.83 -23.77 1.15
N VAL A 65 24.74 -23.15 -0.03
CA VAL A 65 25.45 -23.63 -1.22
C VAL A 65 26.96 -23.60 -1.02
N SER A 66 27.48 -22.52 -0.43
CA SER A 66 28.91 -22.37 -0.13
C SER A 66 29.43 -23.50 0.75
N PHE A 67 28.70 -23.82 1.83
CA PHE A 67 29.09 -24.87 2.76
C PHE A 67 28.97 -26.28 2.15
N SER A 68 27.93 -26.54 1.35
CA SER A 68 27.80 -27.83 0.65
C SER A 68 28.95 -28.10 -0.33
N GLY A 69 29.46 -27.06 -1.00
CA GLY A 69 30.62 -27.17 -1.90
C GLY A 69 31.93 -27.46 -1.18
N LEU A 70 32.03 -27.19 0.13
CA LEU A 70 33.22 -27.46 0.94
C LEU A 70 33.32 -28.91 1.40
N GLU A 71 32.19 -29.62 1.53
CA GLU A 71 32.12 -31.03 1.91
C GLU A 71 32.54 -31.96 0.75
N ALA A 72 32.41 -31.52 -0.50
CA ALA A 72 32.73 -32.29 -1.71
C ALA A 72 34.24 -32.52 -1.99
N GLY A 73 35.13 -32.39 -0.98
CA GLY A 73 36.52 -32.86 -1.06
C GLY A 73 37.55 -31.90 -1.69
N VAL A 74 37.27 -30.60 -1.78
CA VAL A 74 38.16 -29.64 -2.45
C VAL A 74 39.44 -29.33 -1.62
N ASN A 75 40.60 -29.18 -2.26
CA ASN A 75 41.87 -28.78 -1.61
C ASN A 75 41.71 -27.47 -0.81
N PHE A 76 42.46 -27.31 0.29
CA PHE A 76 42.36 -26.17 1.22
C PHE A 76 42.39 -24.78 0.57
N ALA A 77 43.21 -24.59 -0.47
CA ALA A 77 43.28 -23.33 -1.23
C ALA A 77 42.00 -23.04 -2.04
N ASN A 78 41.37 -24.08 -2.59
CA ASN A 78 40.11 -23.95 -3.35
C ASN A 78 38.91 -23.77 -2.42
N LYS A 79 38.97 -24.26 -1.17
CA LYS A 79 37.92 -24.05 -0.15
C LYS A 79 37.71 -22.58 0.17
N ALA A 80 38.79 -21.82 0.37
CA ALA A 80 38.70 -20.39 0.68
C ALA A 80 38.08 -19.60 -0.50
N ALA A 81 38.48 -19.91 -1.73
CA ALA A 81 37.93 -19.27 -2.92
C ALA A 81 36.43 -19.56 -3.13
N THR A 82 36.00 -20.82 -2.94
CA THR A 82 34.59 -21.22 -3.06
C THR A 82 33.73 -20.53 -2.00
N LEU A 83 34.18 -20.47 -0.75
CA LEU A 83 33.46 -19.79 0.32
C LEU A 83 33.35 -18.29 0.05
N ALA A 84 34.45 -17.64 -0.36
CA ALA A 84 34.46 -16.21 -0.69
C ALA A 84 33.49 -15.89 -1.83
N SER A 85 33.42 -16.74 -2.86
CA SER A 85 32.49 -16.59 -3.98
C SER A 85 31.04 -16.63 -3.53
N GLY A 86 30.64 -17.62 -2.72
CA GLY A 86 29.24 -17.73 -2.31
C GLY A 86 28.81 -16.73 -1.24
N VAL A 87 29.74 -16.26 -0.40
CA VAL A 87 29.50 -15.09 0.47
C VAL A 87 29.33 -13.80 -0.35
N SER A 88 30.15 -13.60 -1.40
CA SER A 88 29.98 -12.45 -2.30
C SER A 88 28.61 -12.48 -2.98
N GLN A 89 28.18 -13.64 -3.46
CA GLN A 89 26.85 -13.82 -4.05
C GLN A 89 25.73 -13.51 -3.05
N ALA A 90 25.83 -13.99 -1.81
CA ALA A 90 24.90 -13.68 -0.72
C ALA A 90 24.79 -12.16 -0.47
N MET A 91 25.91 -11.43 -0.48
CA MET A 91 25.88 -9.97 -0.30
C MET A 91 25.14 -9.25 -1.44
N PHE A 92 25.30 -9.71 -2.69
CA PHE A 92 24.57 -9.13 -3.82
C PHE A 92 23.06 -9.35 -3.74
N THR A 93 22.58 -10.49 -3.23
CA THR A 93 21.14 -10.72 -3.06
C THR A 93 20.53 -9.80 -1.99
N THR A 94 21.27 -9.53 -0.91
CA THR A 94 20.85 -8.56 0.12
C THR A 94 20.79 -7.15 -0.43
N PHE A 95 21.82 -6.74 -1.15
CA PHE A 95 21.88 -5.44 -1.79
C PHE A 95 20.70 -5.24 -2.75
N GLY A 96 20.38 -6.25 -3.57
CA GLY A 96 19.20 -6.23 -4.45
C GLY A 96 17.88 -6.10 -3.67
N GLY A 97 17.69 -6.89 -2.61
CA GLY A 97 16.49 -6.83 -1.77
C GLY A 97 16.30 -5.48 -1.07
N LEU A 98 17.40 -4.83 -0.68
CA LEU A 98 17.39 -3.47 -0.11
C LEU A 98 17.04 -2.41 -1.15
N ILE A 99 17.62 -2.47 -2.36
CA ILE A 99 17.29 -1.53 -3.44
C ILE A 99 15.78 -1.55 -3.72
N VAL A 100 15.22 -2.74 -3.91
CA VAL A 100 13.79 -2.90 -4.21
C VAL A 100 12.93 -2.40 -3.04
N GLY A 101 13.33 -2.71 -1.80
CA GLY A 101 12.63 -2.23 -0.60
C GLY A 101 12.64 -0.69 -0.46
N ILE A 102 13.79 -0.06 -0.66
CA ILE A 102 13.94 1.40 -0.60
C ILE A 102 13.09 2.07 -1.68
N VAL A 103 13.18 1.59 -2.92
CA VAL A 103 12.42 2.15 -4.04
C VAL A 103 10.91 2.02 -3.78
N ALA A 104 10.44 0.85 -3.34
CA ALA A 104 9.03 0.63 -3.00
C ALA A 104 8.56 1.59 -1.88
N MET A 105 9.39 1.81 -0.86
CA MET A 105 9.08 2.74 0.24
C MET A 105 8.98 4.19 -0.23
N VAL A 106 9.86 4.63 -1.14
CA VAL A 106 9.79 5.98 -1.74
C VAL A 106 8.49 6.15 -2.52
N PHE A 107 8.12 5.19 -3.36
CA PHE A 107 6.85 5.24 -4.09
C PHE A 107 5.65 5.23 -3.14
N TYR A 108 5.65 4.39 -2.11
CA TYR A 108 4.62 4.37 -1.08
C TYR A 108 4.42 5.75 -0.44
N ALA A 109 5.51 6.43 -0.06
CA ALA A 109 5.44 7.77 0.53
C ALA A 109 4.81 8.81 -0.41
N LEU A 110 5.19 8.79 -1.70
CA LEU A 110 4.63 9.71 -2.70
C LEU A 110 3.14 9.45 -2.97
N PHE A 111 2.74 8.19 -3.11
CA PHE A 111 1.34 7.82 -3.35
C PHE A 111 0.46 8.05 -2.12
N ARG A 112 0.97 7.77 -0.92
CA ARG A 112 0.29 8.07 0.34
C ARG A 112 -0.10 9.54 0.44
N GLY A 113 0.82 10.46 0.11
CA GLY A 113 0.53 11.89 0.09
C GLY A 113 -0.57 12.27 -0.91
N LYS A 114 -0.53 11.70 -2.12
CA LYS A 114 -1.56 11.94 -3.14
C LYS A 114 -2.93 11.42 -2.73
N VAL A 115 -2.99 10.24 -2.14
CA VAL A 115 -4.25 9.63 -1.70
C VAL A 115 -4.86 10.39 -0.53
N ASN A 116 -4.05 10.82 0.43
CA ASN A 116 -4.55 11.65 1.53
C ASN A 116 -5.15 12.97 1.00
N ARG A 117 -4.53 13.59 -0.01
CA ARG A 117 -5.08 14.77 -0.67
C ARG A 117 -6.40 14.49 -1.40
N LEU A 118 -6.52 13.35 -2.08
CA LEU A 118 -7.74 12.93 -2.77
C LEU A 118 -8.89 12.67 -1.79
N VAL A 119 -8.61 11.98 -0.68
CA VAL A 119 -9.59 11.71 0.38
C VAL A 119 -10.07 13.02 1.01
N ASN A 120 -9.17 13.93 1.36
CA ASN A 120 -9.54 15.25 1.88
C ASN A 120 -10.41 16.07 0.90
N GLN A 121 -10.11 16.00 -0.40
CA GLN A 121 -10.92 16.67 -1.43
C GLN A 121 -12.31 16.06 -1.55
N LEU A 122 -12.42 14.73 -1.42
CA LEU A 122 -13.67 14.01 -1.42
C LEU A 122 -14.52 14.39 -0.21
N GLU A 123 -13.95 14.39 1.00
CA GLU A 123 -14.64 14.81 2.23
C GLU A 123 -15.13 16.26 2.15
N THR A 124 -14.27 17.18 1.68
CA THR A 124 -14.63 18.59 1.53
C THR A 124 -15.80 18.76 0.55
N SER A 125 -15.77 18.05 -0.58
CA SER A 125 -16.83 18.09 -1.59
C SER A 125 -18.15 17.51 -1.06
N CYS A 126 -18.09 16.39 -0.32
CA CYS A 126 -19.26 15.80 0.32
C CYS A 126 -19.87 16.73 1.35
N GLY A 127 -19.04 17.33 2.21
CA GLY A 127 -19.48 18.32 3.20
C GLY A 127 -20.15 19.54 2.57
N ALA A 128 -19.63 20.03 1.43
CA ALA A 128 -20.25 21.12 0.69
C ALA A 128 -21.64 20.75 0.15
N VAL A 129 -21.81 19.55 -0.40
CA VAL A 129 -23.09 19.05 -0.90
C VAL A 129 -24.12 18.92 0.23
N VAL A 130 -23.75 18.28 1.34
CA VAL A 130 -24.61 18.14 2.53
C VAL A 130 -25.04 19.50 3.05
N ARG A 131 -24.11 20.46 3.17
CA ARG A 131 -24.42 21.83 3.63
C ARG A 131 -25.36 22.57 2.68
N SER A 132 -25.18 22.39 1.36
CA SER A 132 -26.05 23.01 0.35
C SER A 132 -27.48 22.45 0.36
N LEU A 133 -27.63 21.15 0.61
CA LEU A 133 -28.93 20.49 0.75
C LEU A 133 -29.63 20.94 2.03
N ALA A 134 -28.89 21.06 3.14
CA ALA A 134 -29.44 21.51 4.43
C ALA A 134 -30.00 22.94 4.32
N PHE A 135 -29.28 23.84 3.63
CA PHE A 135 -29.74 25.21 3.39
C PHE A 135 -31.02 25.27 2.55
N LYS A 136 -31.12 24.43 1.50
CA LYS A 136 -32.33 24.37 0.65
C LYS A 136 -33.55 23.82 1.38
N LEU A 137 -33.37 22.91 2.34
CA LEU A 137 -34.47 22.36 3.13
C LEU A 137 -34.98 23.36 4.19
N GLN A 138 -34.09 24.15 4.80
CA GLN A 138 -34.48 25.22 5.74
C GLN A 138 -35.15 26.41 5.07
N ALA A 139 -34.90 26.64 3.78
CA ALA A 139 -35.48 27.73 3.00
C ALA A 139 -36.87 27.39 2.42
N ARG A 140 -37.41 26.20 2.71
CA ARG A 140 -38.70 25.70 2.22
C ARG A 140 -39.66 25.52 3.39
#